data_AF-A0A3M9X0N3-F1
#
_entry.id   AF-A0A3M9X0N3-F1
#
_cell.length_a   1.000
_cell.length_b   1.000
_cell.length_c   1.000
_cell.angle_alpha   90.00
_cell.angle_beta   90.00
_cell.angle_gamma   90.00
#
_symmetry.space_group_name_H-M   'P 1'
#
loop_
_entity.id
_entity.type
_entity.pdbx_description
1 polymer ?
#
loop_
_entity_poly.entity_id
_entity_poly.type
_entity_poly.pdbx_seq_one_letter_code
_entity_poly.pdbx_strand_id
1 'polypeptide(L)'
;MLRKHPLLAPVLNCGIGYELMYSESEILCRVLERTLLDDCAVLPIHDAVLSPITKTQAIAEIMAEEAERVAGTRIKVALKRSH
;
A
#
# COMPACT_ATOMS: atom_id res chain seq x y z
N MET A 1 22.22 -7.03 -3.26
CA MET A 1 20.82 -7.31 -3.62
C MET A 1 20.70 -8.70 -4.25
N LEU A 2 21.25 -8.95 -5.44
CA LEU A 2 21.17 -10.27 -6.11
C LEU A 2 21.81 -11.45 -5.35
N ARG A 3 22.87 -11.23 -4.56
CA ARG A 3 23.42 -12.30 -3.69
C ARG A 3 22.44 -12.77 -2.60
N LYS A 4 21.52 -11.90 -2.17
CA LYS A 4 20.49 -12.22 -1.15
C LYS A 4 19.16 -12.63 -1.79
N HIS A 5 18.87 -12.11 -2.99
CA HIS A 5 17.65 -12.35 -3.74
C HIS A 5 18.00 -12.71 -5.20
N PRO A 6 18.54 -13.91 -5.44
CA PRO A 6 19.00 -14.32 -6.78
C PRO A 6 17.88 -14.36 -7.81
N LEU A 7 16.64 -14.61 -7.37
CA LEU A 7 15.45 -14.65 -8.23
C LEU A 7 15.07 -13.29 -8.83
N LEU A 8 15.64 -12.18 -8.35
CA LEU A 8 15.42 -10.86 -8.96
C LEU A 8 16.33 -10.62 -10.18
N ALA A 9 17.35 -11.45 -10.40
CA ALA A 9 18.29 -11.29 -11.53
C ALA A 9 17.61 -11.14 -12.90
N PRO A 10 16.60 -11.95 -13.28
CA PRO A 10 15.96 -11.83 -14.59
C PRO A 10 15.10 -10.59 -14.77
N VAL A 11 14.73 -9.88 -13.70
CA VAL A 11 13.79 -8.75 -13.74
C VAL A 11 14.41 -7.42 -13.32
N LEU A 12 15.63 -7.45 -12.75
CA LEU A 12 16.33 -6.25 -12.31
C LEU A 12 16.75 -5.39 -13.50
N ASN A 13 16.49 -4.08 -13.43
CA ASN A 13 16.75 -3.10 -14.50
C ASN A 13 15.95 -3.36 -15.80
N CYS A 14 14.92 -4.22 -15.77
CA CYS A 14 14.04 -4.48 -16.90
C CYS A 14 12.80 -3.57 -16.93
N GLY A 15 12.76 -2.51 -16.11
CA GLY A 15 11.61 -1.59 -16.03
C GLY A 15 10.49 -2.04 -15.07
N ILE A 16 10.54 -3.26 -14.53
CA ILE A 16 9.53 -3.80 -13.59
C ILE A 16 9.29 -2.91 -12.36
N GLY A 17 10.28 -2.09 -11.97
CA GLY A 17 10.13 -1.12 -10.89
C GLY A 17 9.01 -0.11 -11.15
N TYR A 18 8.81 0.32 -12.40
CA TYR A 18 7.72 1.24 -12.74
C TYR A 18 6.35 0.58 -12.64
N GLU A 19 6.25 -0.71 -12.99
CA GLU A 19 5.01 -1.49 -12.82
C GLU A 19 4.68 -1.68 -11.34
N LEU A 20 5.69 -1.90 -10.50
CA LEU A 20 5.52 -1.96 -9.04
C LEU A 20 5.06 -0.61 -8.47
N MET A 21 5.69 0.49 -8.86
CA MET A 21 5.29 1.84 -8.44
C MET A 21 3.86 2.20 -8.89
N TYR A 22 3.47 1.77 -10.09
CA TYR A 22 2.11 1.92 -10.57
C TYR A 22 1.12 1.14 -9.69
N SER A 23 1.45 -0.11 -9.37
CA SER A 23 0.62 -0.96 -8.51
C SER A 23 0.46 -0.36 -7.10
N GLU A 24 1.54 0.18 -6.52
CA GLU A 24 1.49 0.91 -5.24
C GLU A 24 0.56 2.13 -5.33
N SER A 25 0.65 2.89 -6.43
CA SER A 25 -0.22 4.06 -6.65
C SER A 25 -1.68 3.65 -6.81
N GLU A 26 -1.96 2.55 -7.52
CA GLU A 26 -3.31 2.02 -7.68
C GLU A 26 -3.92 1.60 -6.34
N ILE A 27 -3.15 0.91 -5.49
CA ILE A 27 -3.57 0.54 -4.14
C ILE A 27 -3.96 1.79 -3.35
N LEU A 28 -3.10 2.82 -3.37
CA LEU A 28 -3.35 4.05 -2.62
C LEU A 28 -4.61 4.76 -3.11
N CYS A 29 -4.80 4.89 -4.42
CA CYS A 29 -6.01 5.48 -4.99
C CYS A 29 -7.28 4.74 -4.54
N ARG A 30 -7.28 3.41 -4.58
CA ARG A 30 -8.42 2.59 -4.13
C ARG A 30 -8.71 2.77 -2.64
N VAL A 31 -7.67 2.86 -1.81
CA VAL A 31 -7.81 3.18 -0.38
C VAL A 31 -8.45 4.55 -0.19
N LEU A 32 -8.00 5.57 -0.92
CA LEU A 32 -8.56 6.92 -0.84
C LEU A 32 -10.03 6.96 -1.28
N GLU A 33 -10.37 6.29 -2.38
CA GLU A 33 -11.76 6.18 -2.87
C GLU A 33 -12.66 5.47 -1.85
N ARG A 34 -12.20 4.34 -1.30
CA ARG A 34 -12.98 3.56 -0.34
C ARG A 34 -13.17 4.29 0.99
N THR A 35 -12.11 4.88 1.52
CA THR A 35 -12.18 5.66 2.77
C THR A 35 -13.03 6.91 2.62
N LEU A 36 -13.09 7.51 1.42
CA LEU A 36 -14.01 8.60 1.11
C LEU A 36 -15.48 8.14 1.12
N LEU A 37 -15.78 6.97 0.54
CA LEU A 37 -17.13 6.39 0.56
C LEU A 37 -17.59 6.02 1.99
N ASP A 38 -16.66 5.67 2.87
CA ASP A 38 -16.91 5.35 4.28
C ASP A 38 -16.92 6.59 5.21
N ASP A 39 -17.03 7.80 4.63
CA ASP A 39 -17.02 9.09 5.35
C ASP A 39 -15.82 9.21 6.31
N CYS A 40 -14.64 8.84 5.79
CA CYS A 40 -13.39 8.80 6.53
C CYS A 40 -12.21 9.27 5.66
N ALA A 41 -12.22 10.53 5.24
CA ALA A 41 -11.09 11.07 4.49
C ALA A 41 -9.75 10.89 5.25
N VAL A 42 -8.75 10.39 4.54
CA VAL A 42 -7.37 10.22 5.02
C VAL A 42 -6.40 11.03 4.16
N LEU A 43 -5.24 11.40 4.70
CA LEU A 43 -4.20 12.10 3.94
C LEU A 43 -3.15 11.10 3.43
N PRO A 44 -2.94 10.95 2.11
CA PRO A 44 -1.89 10.08 1.58
C PRO A 44 -0.49 10.66 1.79
N ILE A 45 0.48 9.81 2.15
CA ILE A 45 1.91 10.12 2.28
C ILE A 45 2.71 8.92 1.76
N HIS A 46 3.20 9.00 0.52
CA HIS A 46 3.88 7.88 -0.14
C HIS A 46 3.02 6.60 -0.13
N ASP A 47 3.47 5.53 0.52
CA ASP A 47 2.80 4.25 0.70
C ASP A 47 1.94 4.17 1.98
N ALA A 48 1.77 5.30 2.68
CA ALA A 48 1.04 5.41 3.93
C ALA A 48 -0.14 6.38 3.83
N VAL A 49 -1.03 6.33 4.82
CA VAL A 49 -2.08 7.33 5.02
C VAL A 49 -2.09 7.81 6.47
N LEU A 50 -2.33 9.10 6.69
CA LEU A 50 -2.67 9.62 8.01
C LEU A 50 -4.15 9.43 8.26
N SER A 51 -4.48 8.83 9.40
CA SER A 51 -5.84 8.49 9.81
C SER A 51 -6.22 9.13 11.15
N PRO A 52 -7.52 9.35 11.40
CA PRO A 52 -8.02 9.54 12.75
C PRO A 52 -7.68 8.32 13.62
N ILE A 53 -7.18 8.55 14.83
CA ILE A 53 -6.78 7.48 15.76
C ILE A 53 -7.91 6.48 16.05
N THR A 54 -9.16 6.97 16.03
CA THR A 54 -10.37 6.18 16.28
C THR A 54 -10.72 5.22 15.15
N LYS A 55 -10.20 5.45 13.94
CA LYS A 55 -10.47 4.64 12.74
C LYS A 55 -9.22 3.92 12.20
N THR A 56 -8.07 4.05 12.85
CA THR A 56 -6.78 3.49 12.39
C THR A 56 -6.84 2.00 12.06
N GLN A 57 -7.49 1.19 12.90
CA GLN A 57 -7.55 -0.25 12.65
C GLN A 57 -8.41 -0.59 11.42
N ALA A 58 -9.54 0.10 11.25
CA ALA A 58 -10.41 -0.11 10.09
C ALA A 58 -9.72 0.34 8.78
N ILE A 59 -9.02 1.47 8.81
CA ILE A 59 -8.28 1.96 7.64
C ILE A 59 -7.11 1.03 7.29
N ALA A 60 -6.41 0.49 8.28
CA ALA A 60 -5.36 -0.48 8.03
C ALA A 60 -5.88 -1.78 7.40
N GLU A 61 -7.09 -2.19 7.78
CA GLU A 61 -7.77 -3.32 7.15
C GLU A 61 -8.15 -3.02 5.70
N ILE A 62 -8.71 -1.82 5.43
CA ILE A 62 -8.98 -1.34 4.06
C ILE A 62 -7.69 -1.38 3.21
N MET A 63 -6.58 -0.86 3.75
CA MET A 63 -5.28 -0.88 3.07
C MET A 63 -4.83 -2.31 2.74
N ALA A 64 -4.95 -3.24 3.69
CA ALA A 64 -4.54 -4.62 3.48
C ALA A 64 -5.42 -5.33 2.43
N GLU A 65 -6.73 -5.07 2.44
CA GLU A 65 -7.68 -5.63 1.47
C GLU A 65 -7.46 -5.08 0.05
N GLU A 66 -7.28 -3.77 -0.12
CA GLU A 66 -7.02 -3.19 -1.45
C GLU A 66 -5.63 -3.59 -1.97
N ALA A 67 -4.63 -3.73 -1.08
CA ALA A 67 -3.33 -4.30 -1.44
C ALA A 67 -3.45 -5.74 -1.94
N GLU A 68 -4.24 -6.57 -1.26
CA GLU A 68 -4.48 -7.97 -1.66
C GLU A 68 -5.18 -8.06 -3.02
N ARG A 69 -6.11 -7.15 -3.32
CA ARG A 69 -6.80 -7.09 -4.61
C ARG A 69 -5.88 -6.74 -5.77
N VAL A 70 -4.96 -5.79 -5.58
CA VAL A 70 -4.06 -5.32 -6.65
C VAL A 70 -2.82 -6.22 -6.78
N ALA A 71 -2.16 -6.55 -5.66
CA ALA A 71 -0.92 -7.32 -5.66
C ALA A 71 -1.13 -8.84 -5.69
N GLY A 72 -2.38 -9.30 -5.50
CA GLY A 72 -2.72 -10.73 -5.42
C GLY A 72 -2.22 -11.43 -4.16
N THR A 73 -1.72 -10.67 -3.18
CA THR A 73 -1.24 -11.19 -1.90
C THR A 73 -1.45 -10.17 -0.79
N ARG A 74 -1.74 -10.64 0.41
CA ARG A 74 -1.99 -9.78 1.55
C ARG A 74 -0.69 -9.16 2.06
N ILE A 75 -0.59 -7.84 1.96
CA ILE A 75 0.57 -7.09 2.44
C ILE A 75 0.34 -6.63 3.89
N LYS A 76 1.36 -6.77 4.73
CA LYS A 76 1.29 -6.32 6.13
C LYS A 76 1.29 -4.79 6.19
N VAL A 77 0.23 -4.21 6.74
CA VAL A 77 0.16 -2.78 7.03
C VAL A 77 0.74 -2.50 8.41
N ALA A 78 1.71 -1.58 8.48
CA ALA A 78 2.34 -1.17 9.73
C ALA A 78 1.59 0.04 10.35
N LEU A 79 1.32 -0.02 11.65
CA LEU A 79 0.72 1.09 12.38
C LEU A 79 1.81 1.92 13.06
N LYS A 80 1.86 3.23 12.77
CA LYS A 80 2.75 4.17 13.44
C LYS A 80 1.93 5.25 14.12
N ARG A 81 2.16 5.45 15.42
CA ARG A 81 1.56 6.55 16.19
C ARG A 81 2.49 7.76 16.14
N SER A 82 1.94 8.91 15.80
CA SER A 82 2.62 10.20 15.98
C SER A 82 2.34 10.67 17.41
N HIS A 83 3.41 10.99 18.16
CA HIS A 83 3.34 11.56 19.50
C HIS A 83 2.97 13.05 19.47
#